data_AF-A0A367M7T2-F1
#
_entry.id   AF-A0A367M7T2-F1
#
_cell.length_a   1.000
_cell.length_b   1.000
_cell.length_c   1.000
_cell.angle_alpha   90.00
_cell.angle_beta   90.00
_cell.angle_gamma   90.00
#
_symmetry.space_group_name_H-M   'P 1'
#
loop_
_entity.id
_entity.type
_entity.pdbx_description
1 polymer ?
#
loop_
_entity_poly.entity_id
_entity_poly.type
_entity_poly.pdbx_seq_one_letter_code
_entity_poly.pdbx_strand_id
1 'polypeptide(L)'
;MRKPLLSALLLGLLALGGCSLPQQQAGAPTEQRLGTQWGEGVASPVTSVALRRLSEQPVDRRQVFYSASRFDGRAIKELPLAKGRVGFAVLDEDGGKFDLVQHRSTLQLQGREGQRYRLWLNNLGNATYEVVSTVDGLDVLNGQPGSLKNRGYVLEPGKSLVIEGFRKNEREVAAFR
;
A
#
# COMPACT_ATOMS: atom_id res chain seq x y z
N MET A 1 27.00 7.04 -20.48
CA MET A 1 26.31 8.05 -19.64
C MET A 1 26.03 7.43 -18.26
N ARG A 2 26.54 8.02 -17.17
CA ARG A 2 26.20 7.60 -15.79
C ARG A 2 24.81 8.14 -15.47
N LYS A 3 23.84 7.28 -15.16
CA LYS A 3 22.51 7.71 -14.70
C LYS A 3 22.69 8.47 -13.37
N PRO A 4 22.06 9.64 -13.18
CA PRO A 4 22.18 10.40 -11.93
C PRO A 4 21.58 9.59 -10.78
N LEU A 5 22.23 9.62 -9.61
CA LEU A 5 21.72 9.04 -8.37
C LEU A 5 20.66 9.98 -7.76
N LEU A 6 19.43 9.52 -7.64
CA LEU A 6 18.38 10.23 -6.93
C LEU A 6 18.49 9.99 -5.42
N SER A 7 18.40 11.04 -4.61
CA SER A 7 18.24 10.90 -3.16
C SER A 7 16.77 10.81 -2.79
N ALA A 8 16.40 9.85 -1.94
CA ALA A 8 15.02 9.67 -1.50
C ALA A 8 14.87 9.49 0.01
N LEU A 9 13.73 9.94 0.52
CA LEU A 9 13.26 9.64 1.86
C LEU A 9 12.43 8.34 1.84
N LEU A 10 12.65 7.45 2.79
CA LEU A 10 11.93 6.18 2.87
C LEU A 10 10.52 6.40 3.45
N LEU A 11 9.49 5.97 2.72
CA LEU A 11 8.12 5.81 3.18
C LEU A 11 7.83 4.32 3.32
N GLY A 12 7.45 3.89 4.52
CA GLY A 12 6.98 2.52 4.76
C GLY A 12 5.46 2.47 4.79
N LEU A 13 4.82 1.89 3.79
CA LEU A 13 3.38 1.67 3.79
C LEU A 13 3.10 0.18 4.05
N LEU A 14 2.68 -0.17 5.27
CA LEU A 14 2.11 -1.49 5.53
C LEU A 14 0.63 -1.45 5.18
N ALA A 15 0.30 -1.61 3.90
CA ALA A 15 -1.10 -1.80 3.56
C ALA A 15 -1.50 -3.22 4.00
N LEU A 16 -2.58 -3.31 4.79
CA LEU A 16 -3.44 -4.48 4.92
C LEU A 16 -2.77 -5.70 5.57
N GLY A 17 -3.01 -5.89 6.86
CA GLY A 17 -2.81 -7.19 7.51
C GLY A 17 -4.03 -7.51 8.35
N GLY A 18 -4.59 -8.71 8.25
CA GLY A 18 -5.71 -9.14 9.10
C GLY A 18 -5.33 -9.16 10.58
N CYS A 19 -6.14 -8.53 11.44
CA CYS A 19 -6.01 -8.68 12.90
C CYS A 19 -6.44 -10.09 13.30
N SER A 20 -5.51 -11.00 13.60
CA SER A 20 -5.78 -12.14 14.47
C SER A 20 -5.18 -11.86 15.85
N LEU A 21 -6.03 -11.55 16.82
CA LEU A 21 -5.67 -11.63 18.25
C LEU A 21 -5.51 -13.11 18.65
N PRO A 22 -4.67 -13.46 19.64
CA PRO A 22 -4.50 -14.84 20.05
C PRO A 22 -5.69 -15.25 20.93
N GLN A 23 -6.58 -16.09 20.41
CA GLN A 23 -7.59 -16.75 21.23
C GLN A 23 -7.52 -18.27 21.03
N GLN A 24 -7.28 -18.96 22.14
CA GLN A 24 -7.26 -20.42 22.26
C GLN A 24 -8.62 -21.04 21.88
N GLN A 25 -8.51 -22.10 21.08
CA GLN A 25 -9.34 -23.32 21.02
C GLN A 25 -10.81 -23.29 20.55
N ALA A 26 -10.99 -24.12 19.51
CA ALA A 26 -12.08 -25.08 19.24
C ALA A 26 -13.44 -24.55 18.72
N GLY A 27 -13.75 -25.01 17.50
CA GLY A 27 -15.04 -24.85 16.82
C GLY A 27 -14.92 -23.88 15.66
N ALA A 28 -14.79 -24.39 14.43
CA ALA A 28 -14.75 -23.55 13.24
C ALA A 28 -16.19 -23.25 12.77
N PRO A 29 -16.71 -22.02 12.96
CA PRO A 29 -17.52 -21.43 11.92
C PRO A 29 -16.58 -21.02 10.78
N THR A 30 -17.05 -21.08 9.54
CA THR A 30 -16.35 -20.54 8.37
C THR A 30 -16.15 -19.03 8.58
N GLU A 31 -15.07 -18.64 9.25
CA GLU A 31 -14.62 -17.27 9.27
C GLU A 31 -14.29 -16.92 7.82
N GLN A 32 -15.08 -16.00 7.29
CA GLN A 32 -14.90 -15.38 6.01
C GLN A 32 -13.53 -14.71 6.00
N ARG A 33 -12.53 -15.46 5.53
CA ARG A 33 -11.11 -15.13 5.62
C ARG A 33 -10.80 -14.11 4.54
N LEU A 34 -11.24 -12.88 4.78
CA LEU A 34 -10.86 -11.74 3.95
C LEU A 34 -9.33 -11.68 3.98
N GLY A 35 -8.74 -11.71 2.80
CA GLY A 35 -7.32 -11.63 2.53
C GLY A 35 -7.17 -11.24 1.07
N THR A 36 -6.11 -10.51 0.74
CA THR A 36 -5.91 -10.07 -0.63
C THR A 36 -5.67 -11.28 -1.52
N GLN A 37 -6.46 -11.38 -2.59
CA GLN A 37 -6.29 -12.42 -3.59
C GLN A 37 -5.42 -11.90 -4.75
N TRP A 38 -4.70 -12.82 -5.37
CA TRP A 38 -3.95 -12.55 -6.59
C TRP A 38 -4.92 -12.62 -7.76
N GLY A 39 -5.19 -11.47 -8.37
CA GLY A 39 -6.08 -11.34 -9.51
C GLY A 39 -5.42 -11.61 -10.85
N GLU A 40 -6.11 -11.13 -11.89
CA GLU A 40 -5.67 -11.18 -13.28
C GLU A 40 -4.38 -10.38 -13.53
N GLY A 41 -3.71 -10.70 -14.64
CA GLY A 41 -2.56 -9.94 -15.14
C GLY A 41 -2.98 -8.56 -15.67
N VAL A 42 -2.33 -7.50 -15.20
CA VAL A 42 -2.58 -6.12 -15.61
C VAL A 42 -1.28 -5.52 -16.15
N ALA A 43 -1.36 -4.91 -17.34
CA ALA A 43 -0.23 -4.19 -17.92
C ALA A 43 0.12 -2.96 -17.06
N SER A 44 1.33 -2.95 -16.52
CA SER A 44 1.82 -1.94 -15.58
C SER A 44 3.32 -1.74 -15.81
N PRO A 45 3.74 -0.99 -16.84
CA PRO A 45 5.15 -0.83 -17.18
C PRO A 45 5.89 0.04 -16.17
N VAL A 46 7.09 -0.39 -15.78
CA VAL A 46 7.98 0.36 -14.89
C VAL A 46 9.40 0.44 -15.46
N THR A 47 10.16 1.43 -14.99
CA THR A 47 11.58 1.56 -15.28
C THR A 47 12.39 1.60 -14.00
N SER A 48 13.55 0.95 -14.00
CA SER A 48 14.48 0.99 -12.88
C SER A 48 15.31 2.27 -12.85
N VAL A 49 15.37 2.90 -11.68
CA VAL A 49 16.20 4.09 -11.40
C VAL A 49 17.19 3.81 -10.28
N ALA A 50 18.35 4.48 -10.32
CA ALA A 50 19.33 4.40 -9.24
C ALA A 50 18.95 5.39 -8.14
N LEU A 51 18.64 4.86 -6.96
CA LEU A 51 18.22 5.62 -5.79
C LEU A 51 19.20 5.40 -4.64
N ARG A 52 19.45 6.44 -3.85
CA ARG A 52 20.17 6.38 -2.57
C ARG A 52 19.24 6.89 -1.47
N ARG A 53 19.05 6.08 -0.43
CA ARG A 53 18.34 6.51 0.79
C ARG A 53 19.14 7.57 1.53
N LEU A 54 18.44 8.59 2.00
CA LEU A 54 18.99 9.57 2.94
C LEU A 54 19.05 9.01 4.37
N SER A 55 18.19 8.05 4.70
CA SER A 55 18.12 7.36 5.99
C SER A 55 17.45 5.99 5.82
N GLU A 56 17.86 5.01 6.62
CA GLU A 56 17.18 3.71 6.73
C GLU A 56 15.92 3.76 7.62
N GLN A 57 15.74 4.86 8.38
CA GLN A 57 14.51 5.08 9.14
C GLN A 57 13.46 5.74 8.24
N PRO A 58 12.22 5.20 8.19
CA PRO A 58 11.17 5.78 7.39
C PRO A 58 10.69 7.12 7.97
N VAL A 59 10.44 8.10 7.12
CA VAL A 59 9.91 9.42 7.52
C VAL A 59 8.45 9.38 7.92
N ASP A 60 7.71 8.36 7.47
CA ASP A 60 6.36 8.03 7.90
C ASP A 60 6.16 6.52 7.74
N ARG A 61 5.39 5.94 8.65
CA ARG A 61 4.95 4.54 8.58
C ARG A 61 3.49 4.46 8.92
N ARG A 62 2.67 3.92 8.01
CA ARG A 62 1.23 3.70 8.25
C ARG A 62 0.82 2.28 8.01
N GLN A 63 -0.16 1.84 8.81
CA GLN A 63 -0.83 0.57 8.64
C GLN A 63 -2.33 0.79 8.44
N VAL A 64 -2.88 0.13 7.42
CA VAL A 64 -4.32 0.11 7.13
C VAL A 64 -4.79 -1.33 7.26
N PHE A 65 -5.96 -1.56 7.84
CA PHE A 65 -6.56 -2.88 7.98
C PHE A 65 -7.78 -2.94 7.07
N TYR A 66 -8.06 -4.03 6.35
CA TYR A 66 -9.37 -4.17 5.70
C TYR A 66 -10.35 -4.84 6.66
N SER A 67 -11.63 -4.58 6.48
CA SER A 67 -12.69 -5.33 7.16
C SER A 67 -13.98 -5.27 6.35
N ALA A 68 -14.74 -6.38 6.33
CA ALA A 68 -16.09 -6.39 5.78
C ALA A 68 -17.12 -5.77 6.72
N SER A 69 -16.79 -5.64 8.01
CA SER A 69 -17.66 -4.98 8.97
C SER A 69 -17.65 -3.49 8.71
N ARG A 70 -18.84 -2.88 8.67
CA ARG A 70 -18.95 -1.43 8.72
C ARG A 70 -18.63 -0.98 10.13
N PHE A 71 -17.75 0.02 10.23
CA PHE A 71 -17.43 0.67 11.49
C PHE A 71 -18.04 2.06 11.50
N ASP A 72 -18.59 2.41 12.65
CA ASP A 72 -18.95 3.79 12.96
C ASP A 72 -17.66 4.56 13.33
N GLY A 73 -17.44 5.68 12.65
CA GLY A 73 -16.24 6.47 12.84
C GLY A 73 -16.10 7.57 11.79
N ARG A 74 -15.08 8.41 11.96
CA ARG A 74 -14.78 9.44 10.95
C ARG A 74 -14.19 8.74 9.73
N ALA A 75 -14.91 8.82 8.61
CA ALA A 75 -14.41 8.43 7.30
C ALA A 75 -13.53 9.54 6.71
N ILE A 76 -12.39 9.14 6.16
CA ILE A 76 -11.55 9.99 5.30
C ILE A 76 -11.33 9.26 3.97
N LYS A 77 -11.26 10.03 2.88
CA LYS A 77 -10.95 9.49 1.54
C LYS A 77 -9.44 9.42 1.26
N GLU A 78 -8.65 10.12 2.05
CA GLU A 78 -7.22 10.27 1.84
C GLU A 78 -6.49 10.44 3.18
N LEU A 79 -5.43 9.65 3.38
CA LEU A 79 -4.57 9.68 4.54
C LEU A 79 -3.34 10.55 4.24
N PRO A 80 -3.10 11.65 4.99
CA PRO A 80 -1.88 12.41 4.85
C PRO A 80 -0.67 11.65 5.43
N LEU A 81 0.38 11.55 4.64
CA LEU A 81 1.69 10.99 4.98
C LEU A 81 2.78 12.08 4.93
N ALA A 82 3.93 11.81 5.53
CA ALA A 82 5.10 12.69 5.50
C ALA A 82 4.81 14.14 5.91
N LYS A 83 3.96 14.31 6.93
CA LYS A 83 3.42 15.60 7.41
C LYS A 83 2.57 16.33 6.34
N GLY A 84 1.76 15.57 5.59
CA GLY A 84 0.85 16.11 4.58
C GLY A 84 1.47 16.35 3.21
N ARG A 85 2.72 15.94 2.99
CA ARG A 85 3.41 16.09 1.70
C ARG A 85 3.09 14.97 0.72
N VAL A 86 2.59 13.84 1.21
CA VAL A 86 2.13 12.73 0.38
C VAL A 86 0.71 12.38 0.77
N GLY A 87 -0.19 12.37 -0.20
CA GLY A 87 -1.54 11.83 -0.06
C GLY A 87 -1.53 10.34 -0.32
N PHE A 88 -2.22 9.55 0.50
CA PHE A 88 -2.47 8.12 0.24
C PHE A 88 -3.97 7.85 0.20
N ALA A 89 -4.42 7.13 -0.83
CA ALA A 89 -5.77 6.64 -0.93
C ALA A 89 -5.79 5.20 -1.45
N VAL A 90 -6.89 4.49 -1.19
CA VAL A 90 -7.21 3.25 -1.86
C VAL A 90 -8.29 3.56 -2.89
N LEU A 91 -8.05 3.19 -4.13
CA LEU A 91 -8.96 3.42 -5.25
C LEU A 91 -9.71 2.13 -5.60
N ASP A 92 -10.96 2.27 -6.00
CA ASP A 92 -11.70 1.22 -6.70
C ASP A 92 -11.26 1.13 -8.18
N GLU A 93 -11.93 0.26 -8.92
CA GLU A 93 -11.67 0.04 -10.35
C GLU A 93 -11.97 1.28 -11.21
N ASP A 94 -12.98 2.06 -10.84
CA ASP A 94 -13.42 3.27 -11.54
C ASP A 94 -12.61 4.52 -11.15
N GLY A 95 -11.73 4.41 -10.14
CA GLY A 95 -10.92 5.51 -9.61
C GLY A 95 -11.57 6.29 -8.47
N GLY A 96 -12.73 5.83 -8.00
CA GLY A 96 -13.35 6.31 -6.76
C GLY A 96 -12.49 5.95 -5.55
N LYS A 97 -12.44 6.85 -4.57
CA LYS A 97 -11.69 6.63 -3.32
C LYS A 97 -12.57 5.86 -2.33
N PHE A 98 -12.04 4.74 -1.82
CA PHE A 98 -12.63 4.04 -0.70
C PHE A 98 -12.62 4.91 0.56
N ASP A 99 -13.55 4.62 1.46
CA ASP A 99 -13.52 5.18 2.81
C ASP A 99 -12.49 4.45 3.67
N LEU A 100 -11.59 5.24 4.25
CA LEU A 100 -10.73 4.83 5.35
C LEU A 100 -11.38 5.34 6.63
N VAL A 101 -11.94 4.43 7.42
CA VAL A 101 -12.60 4.76 8.68
C VAL A 101 -11.61 4.65 9.82
N GLN A 102 -11.40 5.76 10.50
CA GLN A 102 -10.61 5.75 11.72
C GLN A 102 -11.48 5.25 12.87
N HIS A 103 -11.11 4.09 13.41
CA HIS A 103 -11.73 3.51 14.59
C HIS A 103 -10.65 3.32 15.66
N ARG A 104 -10.73 4.10 16.74
CA ARG A 104 -9.70 4.21 17.78
C ARG A 104 -8.32 4.56 17.18
N SER A 105 -7.30 3.74 17.41
CA SER A 105 -5.95 3.89 16.87
C SER A 105 -5.74 3.15 15.54
N THR A 106 -6.76 2.47 15.01
CA THR A 106 -6.67 1.69 13.76
C THR A 106 -7.35 2.40 12.61
N LEU A 107 -6.75 2.32 11.42
CA LEU A 107 -7.35 2.80 10.18
C LEU A 107 -7.90 1.61 9.41
N GLN A 108 -9.19 1.63 9.12
CA GLN A 108 -9.87 0.52 8.47
C GLN A 108 -10.36 0.90 7.08
N LEU A 109 -9.94 0.15 6.07
CA LEU A 109 -10.47 0.18 4.72
C LEU A 109 -11.78 -0.61 4.70
N GLN A 110 -12.87 0.07 4.35
CA GLN A 110 -14.16 -0.58 4.14
C GLN A 110 -14.26 -1.05 2.69
N GLY A 111 -14.05 -2.34 2.47
CA GLY A 111 -14.15 -2.99 1.16
C GLY A 111 -15.04 -4.22 1.21
N ARG A 112 -15.27 -4.85 0.06
CA ARG A 112 -15.94 -6.14 -0.05
C ARG A 112 -14.94 -7.21 -0.44
N GLU A 113 -15.23 -8.46 -0.08
CA GLU A 113 -14.43 -9.60 -0.49
C GLU A 113 -14.32 -9.69 -2.02
N GLY A 114 -13.10 -9.88 -2.54
CA GLY A 114 -12.83 -10.02 -3.97
C GLY A 114 -12.94 -8.71 -4.77
N GLN A 115 -13.22 -7.59 -4.11
CA GLN A 115 -13.35 -6.29 -4.74
C GLN A 115 -11.97 -5.79 -5.15
N ARG A 116 -11.82 -5.52 -6.45
CA ARG A 116 -10.59 -4.96 -6.99
C ARG A 116 -10.29 -3.59 -6.37
N TYR A 117 -9.03 -3.39 -6.00
CA TYR A 117 -8.56 -2.12 -5.47
C TYR A 117 -7.15 -1.80 -5.94
N ARG A 118 -6.77 -0.53 -5.84
CA ARG A 118 -5.43 -0.03 -6.19
C ARG A 118 -4.93 0.90 -5.10
N LEU A 119 -3.64 0.87 -4.81
CA LEU A 119 -3.02 1.83 -3.90
C LEU A 119 -2.60 3.06 -4.68
N TRP A 120 -3.00 4.24 -4.24
CA TRP A 120 -2.63 5.51 -4.86
C TRP A 120 -1.86 6.39 -3.89
N LEU A 121 -0.74 6.92 -4.36
CA LEU A 121 0.05 7.90 -3.65
C LEU A 121 0.25 9.12 -4.52
N ASN A 122 0.18 10.31 -3.93
CA ASN A 122 0.39 11.55 -4.63
C ASN A 122 1.35 12.46 -3.87
N ASN A 123 2.44 12.87 -4.53
CA ASN A 123 3.43 13.73 -3.94
C ASN A 123 3.09 15.19 -4.18
N LEU A 124 2.61 15.85 -3.13
CA LEU A 124 2.30 17.27 -3.11
C LEU A 124 3.52 18.12 -2.75
N GLY A 125 4.64 17.48 -2.38
CA GLY A 125 5.87 18.12 -1.97
C GLY A 125 6.92 18.23 -3.09
N ASN A 126 8.10 18.70 -2.69
CA ASN A 126 9.26 18.92 -3.54
C ASN A 126 10.40 17.88 -3.33
N ALA A 127 10.17 16.86 -2.50
CA ALA A 127 11.15 15.80 -2.22
C ALA A 127 10.77 14.50 -2.93
N THR A 128 11.76 13.69 -3.31
CA THR A 128 11.53 12.33 -3.82
C THR A 128 11.38 11.35 -2.65
N TYR A 129 10.42 10.44 -2.76
CA TYR A 129 10.19 9.38 -1.78
C TYR A 129 10.42 7.98 -2.38
N GLU A 130 11.01 7.09 -1.59
CA GLU A 130 11.01 5.66 -1.84
C GLU A 130 9.82 5.05 -1.10
N VAL A 131 8.89 4.45 -1.82
CA VAL A 131 7.67 3.86 -1.28
C VAL A 131 7.84 2.35 -1.20
N VAL A 132 8.17 1.84 -0.01
CA VAL A 132 8.18 0.41 0.28
C VAL A 132 6.79 0.04 0.76
N SER A 133 6.08 -0.78 -0.02
CA SER A 133 4.71 -1.17 0.26
C SER A 133 4.57 -2.68 0.43
N THR A 134 3.76 -3.09 1.39
CA THR A 134 3.35 -4.48 1.56
C THR A 134 1.85 -4.59 1.51
N VAL A 135 1.34 -5.76 1.11
CA VAL A 135 -0.05 -6.19 1.21
C VAL A 135 -0.05 -7.61 1.78
N ASP A 136 -0.78 -7.84 2.87
CA ASP A 136 -0.82 -9.09 3.64
C ASP A 136 0.56 -9.61 4.06
N GLY A 137 1.45 -8.67 4.40
CA GLY A 137 2.82 -8.96 4.81
C GLY A 137 3.77 -9.30 3.66
N LEU A 138 3.29 -9.36 2.41
CA LEU A 138 4.11 -9.56 1.22
C LEU A 138 4.44 -8.22 0.56
N ASP A 139 5.69 -8.04 0.18
CA ASP A 139 6.16 -6.88 -0.57
C ASP A 139 5.54 -6.85 -1.96
N VAL A 140 4.92 -5.73 -2.33
CA VAL A 140 4.17 -5.61 -3.60
C VAL A 140 5.08 -5.66 -4.83
N LEU A 141 6.39 -5.46 -4.68
CA LEU A 141 7.35 -5.39 -5.77
C LEU A 141 8.06 -6.73 -6.01
N ASN A 142 8.21 -7.58 -4.99
CA ASN A 142 8.94 -8.85 -5.11
C ASN A 142 8.20 -10.09 -4.57
N GLY A 143 7.04 -9.92 -3.93
CA GLY A 143 6.22 -11.01 -3.39
C GLY A 143 6.82 -11.76 -2.19
N GLN A 144 7.96 -11.31 -1.65
CA GLN A 144 8.61 -11.87 -0.47
C GLN A 144 8.09 -11.20 0.81
N PRO A 145 8.39 -11.73 2.01
CA PRO A 145 8.06 -11.05 3.25
C PRO A 145 8.57 -9.60 3.27
N GLY A 146 7.70 -8.69 3.72
CA GLY A 146 7.95 -7.27 3.77
C GLY A 146 9.12 -6.90 4.67
N SER A 147 9.98 -5.99 4.20
CA SER A 147 11.08 -5.45 4.97
C SER A 147 11.37 -4.03 4.53
N LEU A 148 11.66 -3.13 5.48
CA LEU A 148 12.11 -1.78 5.16
C LEU A 148 13.45 -1.76 4.42
N LYS A 149 14.22 -2.86 4.45
CA LYS A 149 15.46 -3.01 3.66
C LYS A 149 15.19 -3.36 2.19
N ASN A 150 13.98 -3.80 1.85
CA ASN A 150 13.59 -4.05 0.46
C ASN A 150 13.53 -2.73 -0.29
N ARG A 151 13.69 -2.79 -1.61
CA ARG A 151 13.57 -1.61 -2.49
C ARG A 151 12.10 -1.27 -2.70
N GLY A 152 11.80 0.01 -2.84
CA GLY A 152 10.46 0.51 -3.12
C GLY A 152 10.28 1.11 -4.51
N TYR A 153 9.05 1.55 -4.79
CA TYR A 153 8.76 2.42 -5.93
C TYR A 153 9.29 3.83 -5.67
N VAL A 154 9.63 4.56 -6.73
CA VAL A 154 10.04 5.96 -6.61
C VAL A 154 8.86 6.87 -6.88
N LEU A 155 8.59 7.77 -5.94
CA LEU A 155 7.56 8.78 -6.02
C LEU A 155 8.24 10.16 -6.09
N GLU A 156 8.36 10.69 -7.31
CA GLU A 156 9.00 11.97 -7.60
C GLU A 156 8.12 13.17 -7.20
N PRO A 157 8.69 14.38 -7.04
CA PRO A 157 7.95 15.61 -6.77
C PRO A 157 6.82 15.86 -7.76
N GLY A 158 5.62 16.20 -7.27
CA GLY A 158 4.46 16.51 -8.09
C GLY A 158 3.90 15.33 -8.90
N LYS A 159 4.39 14.10 -8.68
CA LYS A 159 3.92 12.89 -9.36
C LYS A 159 2.99 12.07 -8.48
N SER A 160 2.21 11.23 -9.14
CA SER A 160 1.43 10.19 -8.48
C SER A 160 1.94 8.80 -8.85
N LEU A 161 1.73 7.84 -7.96
CA LEU A 161 2.03 6.43 -8.12
C LEU A 161 0.74 5.64 -7.90
N VAL A 162 0.44 4.72 -8.82
CA VAL A 162 -0.60 3.71 -8.65
C VAL A 162 0.07 2.36 -8.58
N ILE A 163 -0.21 1.59 -7.52
CA ILE A 163 0.20 0.20 -7.38
C ILE A 163 -1.06 -0.64 -7.56
N GLU A 164 -1.15 -1.29 -8.71
CA GLU A 164 -2.36 -2.02 -9.13
C GLU A 164 -2.39 -3.46 -8.62
N GLY A 165 -1.26 -3.98 -8.14
CA GLY A 165 -1.12 -5.38 -7.81
C GLY A 165 0.28 -5.80 -7.38
N PHE A 166 0.45 -7.09 -7.13
CA PHE A 166 1.74 -7.73 -6.90
C PHE A 166 2.53 -7.83 -8.20
N ARG A 167 3.73 -7.26 -8.21
CA ARG A 167 4.62 -7.22 -9.38
C ARG A 167 5.06 -8.63 -9.80
N LYS A 168 4.82 -8.97 -11.06
CA LYS A 168 5.29 -10.22 -11.68
C LYS A 168 6.59 -10.01 -12.46
N ASN A 169 6.64 -8.91 -13.21
CA ASN A 169 7.79 -8.50 -14.03
C ASN A 169 7.68 -6.98 -14.33
N GLU A 170 8.65 -6.40 -15.04
CA GLU A 170 8.69 -4.96 -15.34
C GLU A 170 7.49 -4.43 -16.14
N ARG A 171 6.64 -5.30 -16.71
CA ARG A 171 5.50 -4.92 -17.56
C ARG A 171 4.15 -5.28 -16.96
N GLU A 172 4.11 -6.09 -15.92
CA GLU A 172 2.87 -6.73 -15.48
C GLU A 172 2.81 -6.90 -13.95
N VAL A 173 1.60 -6.74 -13.40
CA VAL A 173 1.23 -7.12 -12.03
C VAL A 173 0.10 -8.13 -12.02
N ALA A 174 -0.04 -8.91 -10.94
CA ALA A 174 -1.28 -9.57 -10.58
C ALA A 174 -2.14 -8.62 -9.73
N ALA A 175 -3.34 -8.26 -10.20
CA ALA A 175 -4.20 -7.27 -9.55
C ALA A 175 -4.52 -7.62 -8.09
N PHE A 176 -4.71 -6.61 -7.23
CA PHE A 176 -5.24 -6.83 -5.88
C PHE A 176 -6.76 -7.07 -5.92
N ARG A 177 -7.25 -7.99 -5.08
CA ARG A 177 -8.67 -8.34 -4.91
C ARG A 177 -8.99 -8.67 -3.46
#